data_AF-A0A920HHV6-F1
#
_entry.id   AF-A0A920HHV6-F1
#
_cell.length_a   1.000
_cell.length_b   1.000
_cell.length_c   1.000
_cell.angle_alpha   90.00
_cell.angle_beta   90.00
_cell.angle_gamma   90.00
#
_symmetry.space_group_name_H-M   'P 1'
#
loop_
_entity.id
_entity.type
_entity.pdbx_description
1 polymer ?
#
loop_
_entity_poly.entity_id
_entity_poly.type
_entity_poly.pdbx_seq_one_letter_code
_entity_poly.pdbx_strand_id
1 'polypeptide(L)' 'MDKEIKNAVIALESGETILYPTDTVWGIGCNALSDNATKRYLN' A
#
# COMPACT_ATOMS: atom_id res chain seq x y z
N MET A 1 8.55 6.80 13.35
CA MET A 1 7.64 7.54 12.46
C MET A 1 8.23 7.75 11.07
N ASP A 2 9.15 8.69 10.85
CA ASP A 2 9.62 9.01 9.47
C ASP A 2 10.25 7.82 8.73
N LYS A 3 10.96 6.96 9.45
CA LYS A 3 11.55 5.73 8.88
C LYS A 3 10.47 4.74 8.43
N GLU A 4 9.39 4.60 9.19
CA GLU A 4 8.30 3.66 8.87
C GLU A 4 7.51 4.15 7.66
N ILE A 5 7.24 5.47 7.58
CA ILE A 5 6.61 6.06 6.40
C ILE A 5 7.50 5.88 5.16
N LYS A 6 8.81 6.15 5.26
CA LYS A 6 9.75 5.93 4.15
C LYS A 6 9.77 4.48 3.69
N ASN A 7 9.79 3.53 4.62
CA ASN A 7 9.74 2.11 4.28
C ASN A 7 8.43 1.72 3.61
N ALA A 8 7.29 2.26 4.06
CA ALA A 8 5.99 2.02 3.45
C ALA A 8 5.93 2.57 2.01
N VAL A 9 6.52 3.74 1.76
CA VAL A 9 6.64 4.30 0.40
C VAL A 9 7.49 3.38 -0.48
N ILE A 10 8.66 2.95 -0.01
CA ILE A 10 9.53 2.02 -0.76
C ILE A 10 8.80 0.71 -1.09
N ALA A 11 8.04 0.16 -0.14
CA ALA A 11 7.25 -1.05 -0.35
C ALA A 11 6.16 -0.84 -1.42
N LEU A 12 5.46 0.29 -1.39
CA LEU A 12 4.45 0.62 -2.42
C LEU A 12 5.09 0.79 -3.80
N GLU A 13 6.25 1.45 -3.89
CA GLU A 13 7.00 1.65 -5.14
C GLU A 13 7.56 0.34 -5.71
N SER A 14 7.95 -0.61 -4.85
CA SER A 14 8.38 -1.95 -5.27
C SER A 14 7.23 -2.87 -5.67
N GLY A 15 5.98 -2.40 -5.57
CA GLY A 15 4.77 -3.16 -5.93
C GLY A 15 4.26 -4.08 -4.82
N GLU A 16 4.78 -3.96 -3.60
CA GLU A 16 4.25 -4.64 -2.43
C GLU A 16 2.95 -3.99 -1.94
N THR A 17 2.35 -4.61 -0.93
CA THR A 17 1.11 -4.13 -0.31
C THR A 17 1.37 -3.88 1.17
N ILE A 18 0.78 -2.81 1.70
CA ILE A 18 0.90 -2.43 3.11
C ILE A 18 -0.46 -2.50 3.82
N LEU A 19 -0.41 -2.77 5.11
CA LEU A 19 -1.54 -2.62 6.02
C LEU A 19 -1.35 -1.29 6.78
N TYR A 20 -2.38 -0.44 6.81
CA TYR A 20 -2.29 0.86 7.46
C TYR A 20 -3.59 1.20 8.23
N PRO A 21 -3.49 1.88 9.37
CA PRO A 21 -4.66 2.32 10.12
C PRO A 21 -5.30 3.54 9.46
N THR A 22 -6.62 3.68 9.63
CA THR A 22 -7.37 4.91 9.34
C THR A 22 -8.24 5.25 10.55
N ASP A 23 -8.94 6.39 10.51
CA ASP A 23 -9.84 6.81 11.59
C ASP A 23 -11.04 5.86 11.78
N THR A 24 -11.34 4.98 10.81
CA THR A 24 -12.50 4.09 10.85
C THR A 24 -12.13 2.61 10.86
N VAL A 25 -11.22 2.17 10.00
CA VAL A 25 -10.84 0.76 9.83
C VAL A 25 -9.36 0.61 9.46
N TRP A 26 -8.89 -0.63 9.40
CA TRP A 26 -7.60 -0.95 8.77
C TRP A 26 -7.76 -1.04 7.25
N GLY A 27 -6.88 -0.36 6.52
CA GLY A 27 -6.80 -0.38 5.06
C GLY A 27 -5.67 -1.29 4.58
N ILE A 28 -5.93 -2.02 3.50
CA ILE A 28 -4.90 -2.71 2.70
C ILE A 28 -4.63 -1.85 1.47
N GLY A 29 -3.39 -1.42 1.28
CA GLY A 29 -3.00 -0.44 0.24
C GLY A 29 -1.94 -0.98 -0.71
N CYS A 30 -2.05 -0.61 -1.99
CA CYS A 30 -1.07 -0.88 -3.04
C CYS A 30 -0.92 0.35 -3.95
N ASN A 31 0.05 0.33 -4.87
CA ASN A 31 0.21 1.41 -5.84
C ASN A 31 -0.98 1.47 -6.82
N ALA A 32 -1.83 2.49 -6.68
CA ALA A 32 -3.05 2.66 -7.47
C ALA A 32 -2.81 2.94 -8.97
N LEU A 33 -1.61 3.39 -9.36
CA LEU A 33 -1.24 3.61 -10.76
C LEU A 33 -0.67 2.36 -11.43
N SER A 34 -0.45 1.28 -10.66
CA SER A 34 0.03 0.00 -11.19
C SER A 34 -1.15 -0.94 -11.43
N ASP A 35 -1.52 -1.11 -12.69
CA ASP A 35 -2.55 -2.07 -13.11
C ASP A 35 -2.30 -3.48 -12.60
N ASN A 36 -1.03 -3.87 -12.45
CA ASN A 36 -0.66 -5.18 -11.92
C ASN A 36 -0.97 -5.27 -10.41
N ALA A 37 -0.64 -4.23 -9.65
CA ALA A 37 -0.88 -4.21 -8.21
C ALA A 37 -2.39 -4.18 -7.90
N THR A 38 -3.16 -3.39 -8.65
CA THR A 38 -4.62 -3.25 -8.45
C THR A 38 -5.39 -4.50 -8.89
N LYS A 39 -4.98 -5.18 -9.96
CA LYS A 39 -5.58 -6.46 -10.40
C LYS A 39 -5.59 -7.53 -9.32
N ARG A 40 -4.64 -7.54 -8.39
CA ARG A 40 -4.63 -8.51 -7.29
C ARG A 40 -5.82 -8.39 -6.33
N TYR A 41 -6.49 -7.24 -6.32
CA TYR A 41 -7.60 -6.92 -5.40
C TYR A 41 -8.93 -6.69 -6.12
N LEU A 42 -8.91 -6.52 -7.44
CA LEU A 42 -10.10 -6.24 -8.26
C LEU A 42 -10.62 -7.47 -9.03
N ASN A 43 -10.01 -8.64 -8.86
CA ASN A 43 -10.38 -9.90 -9.53
C ASN A 43 -10.82 -10.96 -8.52
#